data_AF-A0A8K1K1Z4-F1
#
_entry.id   AF-A0A8K1K1Z4-F1
#
_cell.length_a   1.000
_cell.length_b   1.000
_cell.length_c   1.000
_cell.angle_alpha   90.00
_cell.angle_beta   90.00
_cell.angle_gamma   90.00
#
_symmetry.space_group_name_H-M   'P 1'
#
loop_
_entity.id
_entity.type
_entity.pdbx_description
1 polymer ?
#
loop_
_entity_poly.entity_id
_entity_poly.type
_entity_poly.pdbx_seq_one_letter_code
_entity_poly.pdbx_strand_id
1 'polypeptide(L)' 'IFGICLGHQLLATAIGCKTYKMKYGNRGHNLPCIHHTTNRCFMTSQNHGFAVNAQTLNS' A
#
# COMPACT_ATOMS: atom_id res chain seq x y z
N ILE A 1 1.52 1.10 -16.00
CA ILE A 1 1.29 -0.25 -15.42
C ILE A 1 0.47 -0.05 -14.15
N PHE A 2 -0.48 -0.94 -13.84
CA PHE A 2 -1.33 -0.85 -12.64
C PHE A 2 -1.24 -2.15 -11.84
N GLY A 3 -0.93 -2.04 -10.55
CA GLY A 3 -0.74 -3.18 -9.65
C GLY A 3 -1.59 -3.03 -8.39
N ILE A 4 -2.20 -4.13 -7.95
CA ILE A 4 -3.10 -4.19 -6.79
C ILE A 4 -2.49 -5.13 -5.74
N CYS A 5 -2.53 -4.73 -4.47
CA CYS A 5 -1.98 -5.50 -3.34
C CYS A 5 -0.51 -5.89 -3.58
N LEU A 6 -0.21 -7.17 -3.82
CA LEU A 6 1.13 -7.64 -4.15
C LEU A 6 1.67 -6.97 -5.43
N GLY A 7 0.81 -6.72 -6.41
CA GLY A 7 1.21 -6.01 -7.63
C GLY A 7 1.71 -4.59 -7.35
N HIS A 8 1.07 -3.88 -6.42
CA HIS A 8 1.55 -2.56 -5.97
C HIS A 8 2.94 -2.66 -5.32
N GLN A 9 3.14 -3.68 -4.47
CA GLN A 9 4.42 -3.91 -3.80
C GLN A 9 5.54 -4.27 -4.79
N LEU A 10 5.27 -5.13 -5.77
CA LEU A 10 6.23 -5.49 -6.81
C LEU A 10 6.63 -4.29 -7.66
N LEU A 11 5.66 -3.45 -8.03
CA LEU A 11 5.94 -2.21 -8.77
C LEU A 11 6.79 -1.26 -7.95
N ALA A 12 6.50 -1.09 -6.66
CA ALA A 12 7.31 -0.27 -5.77
C ALA A 12 8.74 -0.80 -5.62
N THR A 13 8.91 -2.11 -5.46
CA THR A 13 10.24 -2.74 -5.38
C THR A 13 11.01 -2.60 -6.70
N ALA A 14 10.33 -2.71 -7.84
CA ALA A 14 10.96 -2.53 -9.16
C ALA A 14 11.52 -1.12 -9.38
N ILE A 15 10.95 -0.11 -8.73
CA ILE A 15 11.46 1.28 -8.76
C ILE A 15 12.41 1.61 -7.60
N GLY A 16 12.88 0.61 -6.85
CA GLY A 16 13.89 0.79 -5.79
C GLY A 16 13.35 0.95 -4.37
N CYS A 17 12.03 0.92 -4.16
CA CYS A 17 11.47 0.97 -2.82
C CYS A 17 11.70 -0.34 -2.05
N LYS A 18 11.64 -0.27 -0.72
CA LYS A 18 11.68 -1.45 0.15
C LYS A 18 10.31 -1.72 0.76
N THR A 19 9.95 -3.00 0.80
CA THR A 19 8.76 -3.48 1.52
C THR A 19 9.14 -4.00 2.90
N TYR A 20 8.27 -3.83 3.88
CA TYR A 20 8.46 -4.35 5.23
C TYR A 20 7.22 -5.10 5.74
N LYS A 21 7.44 -6.03 6.67
CA LYS A 21 6.36 -6.80 7.31
C LYS A 21 5.69 -5.96 8.37
N MET A 22 4.38 -5.82 8.28
CA MET A 22 3.56 -5.13 9.27
C MET A 22 3.33 -6.04 10.50
N LYS A 23 3.20 -5.44 11.69
CA LYS A 23 2.99 -6.20 12.94
C LYS A 23 1.69 -7.01 12.92
N TYR A 24 0.59 -6.39 12.46
CA TYR A 24 -0.73 -7.02 12.38
C TYR A 24 -1.28 -7.09 10.95
N GLY A 25 -0.76 -6.26 10.03
CA GLY A 25 -1.28 -6.14 8.67
C GLY A 25 -2.68 -5.51 8.62
N ASN A 26 -3.19 -5.37 7.40
CA ASN A 26 -4.53 -4.86 7.12
C ASN A 26 -5.36 -6.01 6.56
N ARG A 27 -6.36 -6.46 7.33
CA ARG A 27 -7.24 -7.60 6.99
C ARG A 27 -8.68 -7.27 7.36
N GLY A 28 -9.48 -6.87 6.38
CA GLY A 28 -10.88 -6.51 6.60
C GLY A 28 -11.52 -5.86 5.38
N HIS A 29 -12.85 -5.76 5.40
CA HIS A 29 -13.65 -5.15 4.33
C HIS A 29 -14.08 -3.70 4.63
N ASN A 30 -13.62 -3.14 5.74
CA ASN A 30 -14.03 -1.85 6.28
C ASN A 30 -12.84 -0.93 6.58
N LEU A 31 -11.75 -1.04 5.81
CA LEU A 31 -10.55 -0.26 6.06
C LEU A 31 -10.61 1.06 5.28
N PRO A 32 -10.55 2.23 5.97
CA PRO A 32 -10.60 3.52 5.30
C PRO A 32 -9.30 3.80 4.54
N CYS A 33 -9.41 4.35 3.34
CA CYS A 33 -8.29 4.85 2.55
C CYS A 33 -8.60 6.26 2.05
N ILE A 34 -7.65 7.19 2.19
CA ILE A 34 -7.81 8.59 1.81
C ILE A 34 -7.09 8.84 0.50
N HIS A 35 -7.81 9.42 -0.46
CA HIS A 35 -7.20 9.94 -1.67
C HIS A 35 -6.70 11.37 -1.44
N HIS A 36 -5.42 11.52 -1.09
CA HIS A 36 -4.81 12.80 -0.68
C HIS A 36 -4.99 13.96 -1.67
N THR A 37 -5.09 13.72 -2.99
CA THR A 37 -5.33 14.80 -3.97
C THR A 37 -6.73 15.39 -3.89
N THR A 38 -7.73 14.59 -3.50
CA THR A 38 -9.15 15.03 -3.46
C THR A 38 -9.73 15.10 -2.04
N ASN A 39 -8.97 14.66 -1.04
CA ASN A 39 -9.38 14.49 0.37
C ASN A 39 -10.61 13.61 0.58
N ARG A 40 -10.99 12.79 -0.40
CA ARG A 40 -12.09 11.83 -0.28
C ARG A 40 -11.62 10.57 0.46
N CYS A 41 -12.46 10.06 1.34
CA CYS A 41 -12.29 8.77 2.01
C CYS A 41 -13.12 7.69 1.34
N PHE A 42 -12.55 6.50 1.17
CA PHE A 42 -13.21 5.33 0.61
C PHE A 42 -13.06 4.14 1.57
N MET A 43 -14.14 3.38 1.76
CA MET A 43 -14.09 2.11 2.46
C MET A 43 -13.57 1.03 1.51
N THR A 44 -12.55 0.28 1.94
CA THR A 44 -11.84 -0.67 1.09
C THR A 44 -11.72 -2.05 1.73
N SER A 45 -11.71 -3.08 0.88
CA SER A 45 -11.26 -4.42 1.25
C SER A 45 -9.75 -4.51 1.15
N GLN A 46 -9.07 -4.82 2.25
CA GLN A 46 -7.63 -5.04 2.27
C GLN A 46 -7.30 -6.37 2.92
N ASN A 47 -6.29 -7.02 2.37
CA ASN A 47 -5.74 -8.27 2.88
C ASN A 47 -4.23 -8.33 2.58
N HIS A 48 -3.44 -7.52 3.29
CA HIS A 48 -1.98 -7.52 3.14
C HIS A 48 -1.27 -7.43 4.48
N GLY A 49 -0.17 -8.18 4.60
CA GLY A 49 0.72 -8.18 5.77
C GLY A 49 2.03 -7.42 5.55
N PHE A 50 2.23 -6.88 4.36
CA PHE A 50 3.42 -6.11 3.97
C PHE A 50 3.00 -4.74 3.45
N ALA A 51 3.86 -3.74 3.65
CA ALA A 51 3.66 -2.38 3.17
C ALA A 51 4.93 -1.85 2.51
N VAL A 52 4.76 -0.89 1.61
CA VAL A 52 5.87 -0.17 0.96
C VAL A 52 6.32 0.96 1.88
N ASN A 53 7.63 1.10 2.08
CA ASN A 53 8.18 2.24 2.81
C ASN A 53 8.28 3.47 1.91
N ALA A 54 7.39 4.45 2.12
CA ALA A 54 7.37 5.70 1.35
C ALA A 54 8.68 6.52 1.44
N GLN A 55 9.47 6.35 2.51
CA GLN A 55 10.76 7.04 2.66
C GLN A 55 11.81 6.51 1.67
N THR A 56 11.63 5.30 1.15
CA THR A 56 12.56 4.68 0.18
C THR A 56 12.26 5.03 -1.27
N LEU A 57 11.27 5.90 -1.52
CA LEU A 57 10.86 6.31 -2.87
C LEU A 57 11.86 7.28 -3.54
N ASN A 58 12.71 7.96 -2.76
CA ASN A 58 13.64 8.99 -3.24
C ASN A 58 15.12 8.62 -3.02
N SER A 59 15.43 7.33 -2.85
CA SER A 59 16.80 6.83 -2.65
C SER A 59 17.49 6.49 -3.95
#